data_AF-A0A847B8A0-F1
#
_entry.id   AF-A0A847B8A0-F1
#
_cell.length_a   1.000
_cell.length_b   1.000
_cell.length_c   1.000
_cell.angle_alpha   90.00
_cell.angle_beta   90.00
_cell.angle_gamma   90.00
#
_symmetry.space_group_name_H-M   'P 1'
#
loop_
_entity.id
_entity.type
_entity.pdbx_description
1 polymer ?
#
loop_
_entity_poly.entity_id
_entity_poly.type
_entity_poly.pdbx_seq_one_letter_code
_entity_poly.pdbx_strand_id
1 'polypeptide(L)'
;NILIRTIGNPAKRLREEPLRILRAIRFSLVLDFEIEESLVFAINKYGSKLSEIKNEKIKEEIKKMKDAGVSIYDIRSEFKKFNVLPGLKI
;
A
#
# COMPACT_ATOMS: atom_id res chain seq x y z
N ASN A 1 2.64 -20.17 2.92
CA ASN A 1 2.53 -18.70 3.10
C ASN A 1 1.11 -18.22 2.95
N ILE A 2 0.71 -17.25 3.78
CA ILE A 2 -0.54 -16.52 3.62
C ILE A 2 -0.25 -15.32 2.72
N LEU A 3 -1.01 -15.19 1.62
CA LEU A 3 -0.78 -14.19 0.58
C LEU A 3 -1.89 -13.15 0.53
N ILE A 4 -1.51 -11.89 0.44
CA ILE A 4 -2.42 -10.79 0.07
C ILE A 4 -2.54 -10.77 -1.44
N ARG A 5 -3.77 -10.95 -1.92
CA ARG A 5 -4.13 -10.90 -3.35
C ARG A 5 -5.48 -10.20 -3.54
N THR A 6 -5.71 -9.67 -4.74
CA THR A 6 -7.01 -9.10 -5.08
C THR A 6 -8.00 -10.17 -5.49
N ILE A 7 -9.28 -9.95 -5.23
CA ILE A 7 -10.35 -10.70 -5.90
C ILE A 7 -10.45 -10.20 -7.35
N GLY A 8 -10.03 -11.04 -8.29
CA GLY A 8 -9.93 -10.73 -9.71
C GLY A 8 -8.64 -9.97 -10.07
N ASN A 9 -8.64 -9.30 -11.22
CA ASN A 9 -7.43 -8.69 -11.79
C ASN A 9 -6.92 -7.48 -10.96
N PRO A 10 -5.65 -7.50 -10.47
CA PRO A 10 -5.12 -6.45 -9.59
C PRO A 10 -5.03 -5.10 -10.29
N ALA A 11 -4.59 -5.05 -11.56
CA ALA A 11 -4.49 -3.82 -12.33
C ALA A 11 -5.84 -3.11 -12.52
N LYS A 12 -6.94 -3.86 -12.65
CA LYS A 12 -8.29 -3.28 -12.68
C LYS A 12 -8.66 -2.70 -11.31
N ARG A 13 -8.48 -3.48 -10.24
CA ARG A 13 -8.85 -3.05 -8.87
C ARG A 13 -8.07 -1.81 -8.40
N LEU A 14 -6.77 -1.75 -8.67
CA LEU A 14 -5.93 -0.61 -8.25
C LEU A 14 -6.22 0.66 -9.06
N ARG A 15 -6.69 0.54 -10.31
CA ARG A 15 -7.16 1.70 -11.09
C ARG A 15 -8.51 2.23 -10.61
N GLU A 16 -9.44 1.33 -10.27
CA GLU A 16 -10.76 1.69 -9.75
C GLU A 16 -10.68 2.35 -8.36
N GLU A 17 -9.79 1.85 -7.50
CA GLU A 17 -9.63 2.36 -6.14
C GLU A 17 -8.14 2.34 -5.73
N PRO A 18 -7.35 3.37 -6.07
CA PRO A 18 -5.91 3.40 -5.79
C PRO A 18 -5.53 3.26 -4.31
N LEU A 19 -6.43 3.61 -3.39
CA LEU A 19 -6.24 3.40 -1.95
C LEU A 19 -5.97 1.92 -1.59
N ARG A 20 -6.38 0.97 -2.44
CA ARG A 20 -6.07 -0.46 -2.27
C ARG A 20 -4.58 -0.75 -2.25
N ILE A 21 -3.75 0.09 -2.87
CA ILE A 21 -2.29 -0.03 -2.80
C ILE A 21 -1.81 0.14 -1.36
N LEU A 22 -2.24 1.22 -0.70
CA LEU A 22 -1.88 1.47 0.71
C LEU A 22 -2.48 0.41 1.64
N ARG A 23 -3.69 -0.07 1.34
CA ARG A 23 -4.30 -1.17 2.12
C ARG A 23 -3.51 -2.46 2.01
N ALA A 24 -3.04 -2.84 0.81
CA ALA A 24 -2.23 -4.03 0.61
C ALA A 24 -0.90 -3.92 1.39
N ILE A 25 -0.21 -2.78 1.29
CA ILE A 25 1.01 -2.51 2.06
C ILE A 25 0.73 -2.56 3.57
N ARG A 26 -0.36 -1.93 4.04
CA ARG A 26 -0.75 -1.97 5.46
C ARG A 26 -0.97 -3.39 5.93
N PHE A 27 -1.75 -4.19 5.21
CA PHE A 27 -2.02 -5.57 5.61
C PHE A 27 -0.74 -6.40 5.63
N SER A 28 0.17 -6.17 4.68
CA SER A 28 1.47 -6.85 4.66
C SER A 28 2.27 -6.53 5.92
N LEU A 29 2.41 -5.24 6.25
CA LEU A 29 3.16 -4.78 7.42
C LEU A 29 2.53 -5.20 8.76
N VAL A 30 1.20 -5.21 8.86
CA VAL A 30 0.48 -5.47 10.12
C VAL A 30 0.31 -6.97 10.39
N LEU A 31 0.12 -7.78 9.34
CA LEU A 31 -0.16 -9.21 9.48
C LEU A 31 1.04 -10.10 9.16
N ASP A 32 2.16 -9.52 8.75
CA ASP A 32 3.35 -10.24 8.28
C ASP A 32 3.02 -11.21 7.13
N PHE A 33 2.17 -10.73 6.20
CA PHE A 33 1.77 -11.49 5.02
C PHE A 33 2.51 -11.01 3.78
N GLU A 34 2.88 -11.95 2.92
CA GLU A 34 3.48 -11.64 1.62
C GLU A 34 2.41 -11.13 0.65
N ILE A 35 2.80 -10.21 -0.25
CA ILE A 35 1.94 -9.73 -1.32
C ILE A 35 2.20 -10.60 -2.56
N GLU A 36 1.14 -11.15 -3.17
CA GLU A 36 1.25 -11.94 -4.39
C GLU A 36 1.96 -11.15 -5.50
N GLU A 37 2.84 -11.81 -6.26
CA GLU A 37 3.68 -11.20 -7.30
C GLU A 37 2.87 -10.38 -8.33
N SER A 38 1.70 -10.88 -8.74
CA SER A 38 0.82 -10.19 -9.69
C SER A 38 0.34 -8.83 -9.14
N LEU A 39 0.09 -8.78 -7.84
CA LEU A 39 -0.30 -7.57 -7.13
C LEU A 39 0.90 -6.66 -6.88
N VAL A 40 2.08 -7.21 -6.57
CA VAL A 40 3.34 -6.44 -6.48
C VAL A 40 3.61 -5.69 -7.79
N PHE A 41 3.52 -6.37 -8.93
CA PHE A 41 3.70 -5.75 -10.24
C PHE A 41 2.68 -4.62 -10.47
N ALA A 42 1.41 -4.86 -10.12
CA ALA A 42 0.37 -3.85 -10.26
C ALA A 42 0.58 -2.66 -9.32
N ILE A 43 1.04 -2.87 -8.08
CA ILE A 43 1.38 -1.80 -7.13
C ILE A 43 2.48 -0.91 -7.72
N ASN A 44 3.57 -1.50 -8.22
CA ASN A 44 4.66 -0.74 -8.83
C ASN A 44 4.20 0.06 -10.06
N LYS A 45 3.29 -0.52 -10.87
CA LYS A 45 2.77 0.14 -12.08
C LYS A 45 1.78 1.27 -11.79
N TYR A 46 0.97 1.14 -10.74
CA TYR A 46 -0.13 2.09 -10.45
C TYR A 46 0.09 2.92 -9.19
N GLY A 47 1.24 2.79 -8.52
CA GLY A 47 1.59 3.49 -7.29
C GLY A 47 1.48 5.02 -7.38
N SER A 48 1.80 5.58 -8.55
CA SER A 48 1.67 7.03 -8.81
C SER A 48 0.22 7.53 -8.69
N LYS A 49 -0.79 6.68 -8.94
CA LYS A 49 -2.20 7.06 -8.79
C LYS A 49 -2.60 7.40 -7.35
N LEU A 50 -1.77 7.08 -6.37
CA LEU A 50 -1.98 7.55 -5.00
C LEU A 50 -1.97 9.08 -4.88
N SER A 51 -1.39 9.81 -5.85
CA SER A 51 -1.49 11.27 -5.90
C SER A 51 -2.91 11.78 -6.20
N GLU A 52 -3.78 10.92 -6.73
CA GLU A 52 -5.20 11.23 -6.99
C GLU A 52 -6.06 11.04 -5.73
N ILE A 53 -5.51 10.43 -4.68
CA ILE A 53 -6.21 10.17 -3.43
C ILE A 53 -6.11 11.38 -2.50
N LYS A 54 -7.26 11.75 -1.91
CA LYS A 54 -7.32 12.78 -0.85
C LYS A 54 -6.34 12.47 0.28
N ASN A 55 -5.55 13.47 0.67
CA ASN A 55 -4.51 13.33 1.70
C ASN A 55 -5.05 12.79 3.03
N GLU A 56 -6.30 13.08 3.38
CA GLU A 56 -6.93 12.58 4.60
C GLU A 56 -7.01 11.05 4.61
N LYS A 57 -7.33 10.43 3.47
CA LYS A 57 -7.41 8.96 3.34
C LYS A 57 -6.02 8.31 3.42
N ILE A 58 -4.99 8.96 2.87
CA ILE A 58 -3.60 8.50 2.99
C ILE A 58 -3.16 8.55 4.46
N LYS A 59 -3.41 9.67 5.14
CA LYS A 59 -3.11 9.84 6.57
C LYS A 59 -3.86 8.83 7.43
N GLU A 60 -5.10 8.52 7.11
CA GLU A 60 -5.90 7.51 7.81
C GLU A 60 -5.27 6.11 7.70
N GLU A 61 -4.83 5.68 6.51
CA GLU A 61 -4.15 4.38 6.36
C GLU A 61 -2.79 4.33 7.07
N ILE A 62 -2.02 5.42 7.04
CA ILE A 62 -0.76 5.52 7.81
C ILE A 62 -1.04 5.48 9.32
N LYS A 63 -2.09 6.17 9.79
CA LYS A 63 -2.50 6.13 11.19
C LYS A 63 -2.84 4.69 11.61
N LYS A 64 -3.58 3.94 10.79
CA LYS A 64 -3.88 2.53 11.06
C LYS A 64 -2.63 1.64 11.16
N MET A 65 -1.59 1.90 10.36
CA MET A 65 -0.31 1.20 10.49
C MET A 65 0.37 1.53 11.83
N LYS A 66 0.40 2.82 12.20
CA LYS A 66 0.98 3.28 13.47
C LYS A 66 0.23 2.76 14.69
N ASP A 67 -1.11 2.81 14.67
CA ASP A 67 -1.97 2.29 15.73
C ASP A 67 -1.77 0.76 15.93
N ALA A 68 -1.40 0.05 14.86
CA ALA A 68 -1.04 -1.37 14.91
C ALA A 68 0.41 -1.64 15.35
N GLY A 69 1.17 -0.61 15.75
CA GLY A 69 2.54 -0.74 16.24
C GLY A 69 3.62 -0.78 15.16
N VAL A 70 3.28 -0.59 13.89
CA VAL A 70 4.27 -0.54 12.80
C VAL A 70 5.09 0.74 12.94
N SER A 71 6.42 0.60 12.93
CA SER A 71 7.31 1.75 13.07
C SER A 71 7.24 2.67 11.84
N ILE A 72 7.52 3.95 12.03
CA ILE A 72 7.59 4.88 10.90
C ILE A 72 8.71 4.53 9.91
N TYR A 73 9.78 3.91 10.41
CA TYR A 73 10.88 3.45 9.57
C TYR A 73 10.41 2.37 8.61
N ASP A 74 9.67 1.37 9.09
CA ASP A 74 9.17 0.26 8.28
C ASP A 74 8.16 0.75 7.24
N ILE A 75 7.26 1.65 7.62
CA ILE A 75 6.30 2.28 6.69
C ILE A 75 7.05 2.99 5.55
N ARG A 76 8.08 3.79 5.89
CA ARG A 76 8.87 4.51 4.89
C ARG A 76 9.68 3.56 4.00
N SER A 77 10.24 2.51 4.59
CA SER A 77 11.00 1.49 3.87
C SER A 77 10.12 0.79 2.83
N GLU A 78 8.93 0.35 3.23
CA GLU A 78 7.99 -0.34 2.35
C GLU A 78 7.42 0.60 1.28
N PHE A 79 7.15 1.87 1.63
CA PHE A 79 6.72 2.86 0.64
C PHE A 79 7.82 3.12 -0.41
N LYS A 80 9.08 3.20 0.02
CA LYS A 80 10.23 3.34 -0.88
C LYS A 80 10.39 2.11 -1.78
N LYS A 81 10.25 0.90 -1.22
CA LYS A 81 10.34 -0.38 -1.95
C LYS A 81 9.33 -0.45 -3.10
N PHE A 82 8.11 0.03 -2.90
CA PHE A 82 7.07 0.08 -3.94
C PHE A 82 7.04 1.38 -4.75
N ASN A 83 7.99 2.29 -4.51
CA ASN A 83 8.03 3.63 -5.10
C ASN A 83 6.69 4.39 -4.99
N VAL A 84 6.02 4.26 -3.85
CA VAL A 84 4.76 4.96 -3.56
C VAL A 84 5.02 6.18 -2.69
N LEU A 85 4.32 7.28 -2.99
CA LEU A 85 4.35 8.51 -2.20
C LEU A 85 5.77 9.03 -1.88
N PRO A 86 6.70 9.11 -2.87
CA PRO A 86 8.11 9.45 -2.62
C PRO A 86 8.35 10.83 -2.00
N GLY A 87 7.37 11.74 -2.09
CA GLY A 87 7.42 13.10 -1.53
C GLY A 87 6.65 13.29 -0.22
N LEU A 88 6.06 12.24 0.36
CA LEU A 88 5.25 12.39 1.56
C LEU A 88 6.13 12.65 2.79
N LYS A 89 5.92 13.81 3.42
CA LYS A 89 6.52 14.14 4.70
C LYS A 89 5.68 13.51 5.82
N ILE A 90 6.07 12.30 6.23
CA ILE A 90 5.47 11.52 7.33
C ILE A 90 6.25 11.68 8.62
#